data_AF-A0A6G3Y1I5-F1
#
_entry.id   AF-A0A6G3Y1I5-F1
#
_cell.length_a   1.000
_cell.length_b   1.000
_cell.length_c   1.000
_cell.angle_alpha   90.00
_cell.angle_beta   90.00
_cell.angle_gamma   90.00
#
_symmetry.space_group_name_H-M   'P 1'
#
loop_
_entity.id
_entity.type
_entity.pdbx_description
1 polymer ?
#
loop_
_entity_poly.entity_id
_entity_poly.type
_entity_poly.pdbx_seq_one_letter_code
_entity_poly.pdbx_strand_id
1 'polypeptide(L)' 'MTSTPGATPPASSLDPAIAARLKRGADGLVPAIAQQYDTGEVLMLGWMD' A
#
# COMPACT_ATOMS: atom_id res chain seq x y z
N MET A 1 -3.63 -21.64 26.62
CA MET A 1 -3.93 -20.35 25.99
C MET A 1 -3.76 -20.56 24.50
N THR A 2 -4.86 -20.80 23.79
CA THR A 2 -4.86 -21.18 22.37
C THR A 2 -4.96 -19.90 21.55
N SER A 3 -3.91 -19.55 20.82
CA SER A 3 -3.91 -18.41 19.91
C SER A 3 -4.81 -18.73 18.71
N THR A 4 -5.93 -18.03 18.58
CA THR A 4 -6.78 -18.05 17.38
C THR A 4 -5.95 -17.49 16.22
N PRO A 5 -5.81 -18.17 15.07
CA PRO A 5 -5.21 -17.57 13.89
C PRO A 5 -6.06 -16.37 13.49
N GLY A 6 -5.44 -15.17 13.50
CA GLY A 6 -6.12 -13.94 13.14
C GLY A 6 -6.70 -14.05 11.73
N ALA A 7 -7.99 -13.78 11.59
CA ALA A 7 -8.66 -13.71 10.30
C ALA A 7 -7.89 -12.75 9.39
N THR A 8 -7.42 -13.23 8.24
CA THR A 8 -6.86 -12.39 7.17
C THR A 8 -7.89 -11.31 6.84
N PRO A 9 -7.62 -10.02 7.10
CA PRO A 9 -8.55 -8.98 6.70
C PRO A 9 -8.75 -9.10 5.18
N PRO A 10 -9.99 -8.99 4.68
CA PRO A 10 -10.20 -8.97 3.24
C PRO A 10 -9.34 -7.86 2.66
N ALA A 11 -8.65 -8.14 1.54
CA ALA A 11 -7.94 -7.11 0.80
C ALA A 11 -8.93 -6.01 0.45
N SER A 12 -8.95 -4.94 1.24
CA SER A 12 -9.86 -3.82 1.06
C SER A 12 -9.45 -3.14 -0.24
N SER A 13 -10.25 -3.32 -1.28
CA SER A 13 -10.07 -2.59 -2.52
C SER A 13 -10.23 -1.10 -2.26
N LEU A 14 -9.33 -0.31 -2.85
CA LEU A 14 -9.38 1.14 -2.75
C LEU A 14 -10.66 1.67 -3.39
N ASP A 15 -11.22 2.76 -2.86
CA ASP A 15 -12.36 3.44 -3.48
C ASP A 15 -12.05 3.73 -4.98
N PRO A 16 -12.95 3.38 -5.92
CA PRO A 16 -12.69 3.52 -7.35
C PRO A 16 -12.32 4.94 -7.78
N ALA A 17 -12.91 5.97 -7.15
CA ALA A 17 -12.60 7.35 -7.46
C ALA A 17 -11.19 7.73 -6.99
N ILE A 18 -10.67 7.10 -5.92
CA ILE A 18 -9.28 7.29 -5.47
C ILE A 18 -8.34 6.48 -6.35
N ALA A 19 -8.67 5.22 -6.66
CA ALA A 19 -7.88 4.38 -7.55
C ALA A 19 -7.66 5.01 -8.93
N ALA A 20 -8.70 5.64 -9.49
CA ALA A 20 -8.61 6.36 -10.77
C ALA A 20 -7.67 7.57 -10.76
N ARG A 21 -7.34 8.11 -9.57
CA ARG A 21 -6.40 9.23 -9.44
C ARG A 21 -4.94 8.77 -9.38
N LEU A 22 -4.67 7.47 -9.14
CA LEU A 22 -3.31 6.96 -9.07
C LEU A 22 -2.68 6.94 -10.46
N LYS A 23 -1.49 7.52 -10.56
CA LYS A 23 -0.70 7.45 -11.79
C LYS A 23 0.05 6.13 -11.83
N ARG A 24 -0.23 5.35 -12.87
CA ARG A 24 0.43 4.07 -13.14
C ARG A 24 1.53 4.25 -14.19
N GLY A 25 2.65 3.54 -14.01
CA GLY A 25 3.74 3.47 -14.96
C GLY A 25 3.42 2.57 -16.16
N ALA A 26 4.39 2.41 -17.06
CA ALA A 26 4.27 1.54 -18.24
C ALA A 26 3.95 0.08 -17.87
N ASP A 27 4.49 -0.37 -16.73
CA ASP A 27 4.28 -1.72 -16.21
C ASP A 27 2.94 -1.86 -15.45
N GLY A 28 2.11 -0.82 -15.43
CA GLY A 28 0.84 -0.80 -14.71
C GLY A 28 0.95 -0.58 -13.19
N LEU A 29 2.16 -0.46 -12.67
CA LEU A 29 2.44 -0.31 -11.23
C LEU A 29 2.39 1.15 -10.76
N VAL A 30 2.08 1.34 -9.48
CA VAL A 30 2.09 2.61 -8.76
C VAL A 30 3.39 2.73 -7.96
N PRO A 31 4.14 3.85 -8.08
CA PRO A 31 5.30 4.08 -7.23
C PRO A 31 4.86 4.39 -5.79
N ALA A 32 5.52 3.78 -4.81
CA ALA A 32 5.22 3.93 -3.39
C ALA A 32 6.47 4.31 -2.60
N ILE A 33 6.36 5.33 -1.73
CA ILE A 33 7.45 5.76 -0.86
C ILE A 33 7.16 5.29 0.57
N ALA A 34 8.08 4.51 1.13
CA ALA A 34 8.07 4.19 2.56
C ALA A 34 8.84 5.27 3.32
N GLN A 35 8.22 5.82 4.35
CA GLN A 35 8.75 6.93 5.13
C GLN A 35 8.61 6.63 6.63
N GLN A 36 9.57 7.05 7.45
CA GLN A 36 9.42 7.08 8.90
C GLN A 36 8.31 8.08 9.26
N TYR A 37 7.33 7.61 10.04
CA TYR A 37 6.12 8.37 10.36
C TYR A 37 6.38 9.66 11.15
N ASP A 38 7.39 9.65 12.01
CA ASP A 38 7.70 10.74 12.94
C ASP A 38 8.69 11.76 12.34
N THR A 39 9.82 11.27 11.83
CA THR A 39 10.90 12.11 11.30
C THR A 39 10.62 12.59 9.89
N GLY A 40 9.76 11.88 9.16
CA GLY A 40 9.56 12.09 7.73
C GLY A 40 10.75 11.64 6.88
N GLU A 41 11.67 10.84 7.42
CA GLU A 41 12.78 10.31 6.63
C GLU A 41 12.27 9.30 5.59
N VAL A 42 12.66 9.50 4.32
CA VAL A 42 12.35 8.55 3.25
C VAL A 42 13.27 7.35 3.38
N LEU A 43 12.69 6.18 3.55
CA LEU A 43 13.42 4.92 3.74
C LEU A 43 13.61 4.18 2.42
N MET A 44 12.60 4.19 1.54
CA MET A 44 12.60 3.38 0.33
C MET A 44 11.60 3.89 -0.72
N LEU A 45 11.90 3.60 -1.98
CA LEU A 45 10.94 3.60 -3.10
C LEU A 45 10.66 2.16 -3.54
N GLY A 46 9.39 1.81 -3.69
CA GLY A 46 8.91 0.54 -4.23
C GLY A 46 7.79 0.72 -5.26
N TRP A 47 7.24 -0.40 -5.72
CA TRP A 47 6.15 -0.45 -6.70
C TRP A 47 5.03 -1.38 -6.21
N MET A 48 3.78 -0.99 -6.41
CA MET A 48 2.58 -1.79 -6.08
C MET A 48 1.64 -1.91 -7.28
N ASP A 49 0.95 -3.04 -7.39
CA ASP A 49 -0.16 -3.25 -8.34
C ASP A 49 -1.49 -2.65 -7.84
#